data_AF-K1SQ41-F1
#
_entry.id   AF-K1SQ41-F1
#
_cell.length_a   1.000
_cell.length_b   1.000
_cell.length_c   1.000
_cell.angle_alpha   90.00
_cell.angle_beta   90.00
_cell.angle_gamma   90.00
#
_symmetry.space_group_name_H-M   'P 1'
#
loop_
_entity.id
_entity.type
_entity.pdbx_description
1 polymer ?
#
loop_
_entity_poly.entity_id
_entity_poly.type
_entity_poly.pdbx_seq_one_letter_code
_entity_poly.pdbx_strand_id
1 'polypeptide(L)' 'MIFVILGTQDKKFPRLLDALQKKIDEGKISKKEEIIVQAGSTKYESKNMKIIDYMSVRKFE' A
#
# COMPACT_ATOMS: atom_id res chain seq x y z
N MET A 1 -6.14 11.84 4.30
CA MET A 1 -6.16 10.40 3.96
C MET A 1 -5.50 10.20 2.60
N ILE A 2 -4.64 9.20 2.46
CA ILE A 2 -4.00 8.83 1.20
C ILE A 2 -4.41 7.40 0.86
N PHE A 3 -5.05 7.22 -0.29
CA PHE A 3 -5.41 5.89 -0.80
C PHE A 3 -4.56 5.56 -2.02
N VAL A 4 -3.80 4.46 -1.94
CA VAL A 4 -2.89 3.99 -2.99
C VAL A 4 -3.40 2.66 -3.53
N ILE A 5 -3.61 2.58 -4.83
CA ILE A 5 -4.04 1.35 -5.49
C ILE A 5 -2.89 0.87 -6.38
N LEU A 6 -2.39 -0.34 -6.12
CA LEU A 6 -1.47 -1.03 -7.01
C LEU A 6 -2.25 -1.92 -7.96
N GLY A 7 -1.87 -1.89 -9.23
CA GLY A 7 -2.44 -2.79 -10.24
C GLY A 7 -2.22 -4.26 -9.86
N THR A 8 -3.18 -5.11 -10.20
CA THR A 8 -3.16 -6.56 -9.93
C THR A 8 -2.34 -7.35 -10.94
N GLN A 9 -1.64 -6.69 -11.88
CA GLN A 9 -0.77 -7.38 -12.82
C GLN A 9 0.33 -8.14 -12.07
N ASP A 10 0.79 -9.25 -12.67
CA ASP A 10 1.75 -10.21 -12.09
C ASP A 10 3.09 -9.57 -11.64
N LYS A 11 3.33 -8.33 -12.07
CA LYS A 11 4.51 -7.56 -11.71
C LYS A 11 4.31 -6.85 -10.39
N LYS A 12 5.00 -7.33 -9.36
CA LYS A 12 5.13 -6.68 -8.06
C LYS A 12 5.64 -5.24 -8.21
N PHE A 13 5.08 -4.31 -7.45
CA PHE A 13 5.45 -2.89 -7.48
C PHE A 13 5.83 -2.32 -6.11
N PRO A 14 6.80 -2.93 -5.39
CA PRO A 14 7.20 -2.48 -4.05
C PRO A 14 7.84 -1.09 -4.06
N ARG A 15 8.47 -0.69 -5.18
CA ARG A 15 9.18 0.58 -5.33
C ARG A 15 8.34 1.82 -4.99
N LEU A 16 7.03 1.79 -5.25
CA LEU A 16 6.13 2.88 -4.86
C LEU A 16 5.93 2.94 -3.35
N LEU A 17 5.77 1.78 -2.73
CA LEU A 17 5.57 1.65 -1.28
C LEU A 17 6.84 2.07 -0.53
N ASP A 18 8.02 1.69 -1.03
CA ASP A 18 9.31 2.13 -0.49
C ASP A 18 9.48 3.65 -0.61
N ALA A 19 9.10 4.22 -1.75
CA ALA A 19 9.14 5.67 -1.94
C ALA A 19 8.17 6.37 -0.97
N LEU A 20 6.99 5.81 -0.74
CA LEU A 20 6.02 6.34 0.22
C LEU A 20 6.56 6.29 1.65
N GLN A 21 7.12 5.14 2.06
CA GLN A 21 7.74 4.97 3.38
C GLN A 21 8.86 6.00 3.58
N LYS A 22 9.74 6.16 2.59
CA LYS A 22 10.81 7.17 2.64
C LYS A 22 10.25 8.59 2.83
N LYS A 23 9.12 8.93 2.20
CA LYS A 23 8.49 10.27 2.36
C LYS A 23 7.85 10.46 3.73
N ILE A 24 7.33 9.39 4.33
CA ILE A 24 6.83 9.40 5.72
C ILE A 24 8.01 9.57 6.69
N ASP A 25 9.11 8.86 6.45
CA ASP A 25 10.32 8.92 7.28
C ASP A 25 11.02 10.29 7.17
N GLU A 26 11.05 10.89 5.97
CA GLU A 26 11.49 12.27 5.73
C GLU A 26 10.58 13.34 6.38
N GLY A 27 9.43 12.95 6.94
CA GLY A 27 8.46 13.88 7.53
C GLY A 27 7.69 14.73 6.51
N LYS A 28 7.78 14.39 5.22
CA LYS A 28 7.02 15.06 4.14
C LYS A 28 5.56 14.62 4.10
N ILE A 29 5.30 13.39 4.57
CA ILE A 29 3.96 12.88 4.81
C ILE A 29 3.77 12.78 6.33
N SER A 30 2.71 13.38 6.83
CA SER A 30 2.39 13.34 8.26
C SER A 30 2.14 11.89 8.70
N LYS A 31 2.76 11.46 9.79
CA LYS A 31 2.51 10.15 10.41
C LYS A 31 1.08 10.00 10.97
N LYS A 32 0.35 11.11 11.08
CA LYS A 32 -1.06 11.14 11.48
C LYS A 32 -2.02 10.90 10.31
N GLU A 33 -1.50 10.98 9.08
CA GLU A 33 -2.32 10.77 7.88
C GLU A 33 -2.64 9.27 7.75
N GLU A 34 -3.91 8.94 7.58
CA GLU A 34 -4.29 7.55 7.30
C GLU A 34 -3.89 7.19 5.86
N ILE A 35 -3.02 6.19 5.73
CA ILE A 35 -2.54 5.67 4.45
C ILE A 35 -3.05 4.25 4.27
N ILE A 36 -3.89 4.04 3.26
CA ILE A 36 -4.45 2.74 2.91
C ILE A 36 -3.90 2.34 1.55
N VAL A 37 -3.35 1.14 1.45
CA VAL A 37 -2.76 0.61 0.22
C VAL A 37 -3.45 -0.68 -0.17
N GLN A 38 -4.04 -0.72 -1.36
CA GLN A 38 -4.53 -1.97 -1.96
C GLN A 38 -3.41 -2.58 -2.82
N ALA A 39 -2.71 -3.58 -2.29
CA ALA A 39 -1.41 -4.00 -2.81
C ALA A 39 -1.44 -5.09 -3.90
N GLY A 40 -2.62 -5.56 -4.32
CA GLY A 40 -2.70 -6.48 -5.46
C GLY A 40 -1.97 -7.79 -5.20
N SER A 41 -0.99 -8.10 -6.06
CA SER A 41 -0.06 -9.23 -5.97
C SER A 41 1.22 -8.91 -5.17
N THR A 42 1.38 -7.66 -4.70
CA THR A 42 2.56 -7.18 -4.00
C THR A 42 2.38 -7.36 -2.49
N LYS A 43 3.13 -8.29 -1.91
CA LYS A 43 3.22 -8.39 -0.45
C LYS A 43 4.11 -7.27 0.10
N TYR A 44 3.60 -6.52 1.07
CA TYR A 44 4.33 -5.44 1.72
C TYR A 44 3.87 -5.33 3.18
N GLU A 45 4.78 -4.99 4.07
CA GLU A 45 4.47 -4.72 5.48
C GLU A 45 5.00 -3.33 5.83
N SER A 46 4.16 -2.54 6.50
CA SER A 46 4.57 -1.24 7.04
C SER A 46 3.83 -0.98 8.35
N LYS A 47 4.49 -0.32 9.28
CA LYS A 47 3.88 0.19 10.52
C LYS A 47 3.09 1.48 10.31
N ASN A 48 3.32 2.16 9.19
CA ASN A 48 2.75 3.46 8.88
C ASN A 48 1.67 3.40 7.79
N MET A 49 1.47 2.23 7.17
CA MET A 49 0.50 2.03 6.10
C MET A 49 -0.36 0.81 6.39
N LYS A 50 -1.66 0.93 6.14
CA LYS A 50 -2.59 -0.20 6.17
C LYS A 50 -2.59 -0.88 4.81
N ILE A 51 -1.88 -2.00 4.71
CA ILE A 51 -1.83 -2.81 3.49
C ILE A 51 -3.04 -3.76 3.47
N ILE A 52 -3.83 -3.67 2.40
CA ILE A 52 -4.98 -4.53 2.14
C ILE A 52 -4.63 -5.37 0.91
N ASP A 53 -4.59 -6.68 1.09
CA ASP A 53 -4.46 -7.61 -0.04
C ASP A 53 -5.68 -7.49 -0.95
N TYR A 54 -5.47 -7.66 -2.26
CA TYR A 54 -6.59 -7.69 -3.19
C TYR A 54 -7.47 -8.90 -2.87
N MET A 55 -8.62 -8.65 -2.25
CA MET A 55 -9.62 -9.69 -2.03
C MET A 55 -10.13 -10.13 -3.40
N SER A 56 -9.73 -11.33 -3.81
CA SER A 56 -10.33 -12.00 -4.96
C SER A 56 -11.84 -12.06 -4.76
N VAL A 57 -12.61 -11.69 -5.80
CA VAL A 57 -14.08 -11.73 -5.82
C VAL A 57 -14.63 -13.09 -5.36
N ARG A 58 -13.85 -14.17 -5.55
CA ARG A 58 -14.20 -15.54 -5.12
C ARG A 58 -14.30 -15.75 -3.60
N LYS A 59 -13.81 -14.81 -2.77
CA LYS A 59 -13.95 -14.90 -1.31
C LYS A 59 -15.22 -14.21 -0.79
N PHE A 60 -16.02 -13.66 -1.70
CA PHE A 60 -17.31 -13.02 -1.42
C PHE A 60 -18.52 -13.95 -1.69
N GLU A 61 -18.27 -15.18 -2.17
CA GLU A 61 -19.27 -16.25 -2.31
C GLU A 61 -19.32 -17.16 -1.09
#